data_AF-A0A6S7HRL5-F1
#
_entry.id   AF-A0A6S7HRL5-F1
#
_cell.length_a   1.000
_cell.length_b   1.000
_cell.length_c   1.000
_cell.angle_alpha   90.00
_cell.angle_beta   90.00
_cell.angle_gamma   90.00
#
_symmetry.space_group_name_H-M   'P 1'
#
loop_
_entity.id
_entity.type
_entity.pdbx_description
1 polymer ?
#
loop_
_entity_poly.entity_id
_entity_poly.type
_entity_poly.pdbx_seq_one_letter_code
_entity_poly.pdbx_strand_id
1 'polypeptide(L)'
;MPFMGHLVTSEGLKADPDKIDAIVNMPKPTDVKDVRRLCGFINYLAKFMPHLSDVMEPLRQLTHKEAEWKWMHEHNAAFEKIKRMVVATPELKYYIPDEELTIQCDASDKGLGAALLQQGQPVAFASRALTDAETRYAQIEKEMLSVVFALHKFDQYACGRRVTIENDNKPLEAIARKPLHDAPKRIQGMLLNIQKYDTVISYKPGPQMYLADTLSRAFLTSSANTRGEFERINALKAISLSKERQEQIKRDTERDDVLQRLNEVID
;
A
#
# COMPACT_ATOMS: atom_id res chain seq x y z
N MET A 1 7.59 13.54 16.49
CA MET A 1 7.21 12.81 17.72
C MET A 1 6.74 11.39 17.40
N PRO A 2 7.03 10.39 18.24
CA PRO A 2 6.44 9.06 18.10
C PRO A 2 4.93 9.11 18.38
N PHE A 3 4.11 8.63 17.45
CA PHE A 3 2.66 8.57 17.59
C PHE A 3 2.11 7.35 16.86
N MET A 4 1.27 6.55 17.53
CA MET A 4 0.72 5.28 17.02
C MET A 4 1.75 4.36 16.34
N GLY A 5 2.98 4.34 16.87
CA GLY A 5 4.08 3.52 16.36
C GLY A 5 4.67 4.00 15.04
N HIS A 6 4.59 5.29 14.73
CA HIS A 6 5.27 6.01 13.65
C HIS A 6 5.96 7.26 14.18
N LEU A 7 6.95 7.78 13.45
CA LEU A 7 7.53 9.09 13.75
C LEU A 7 6.86 10.15 12.88
N VAL A 8 6.11 11.03 13.54
CA VAL A 8 5.47 12.19 12.92
C VAL A 8 6.47 13.33 12.86
N THR A 9 6.70 13.92 11.69
CA THR A 9 7.63 15.03 11.45
C THR A 9 6.95 16.11 10.61
N SER A 10 7.45 17.34 10.60
CA SER A 10 6.86 18.43 9.79
C SER A 10 6.87 18.18 8.28
N GLU A 11 7.72 17.27 7.81
CA GLU A 11 7.86 16.94 6.38
C GLU A 11 7.04 15.70 5.97
N GLY A 12 6.57 14.91 6.95
CA GLY A 12 5.82 13.69 6.68
C GLY A 12 5.92 12.62 7.77
N LEU A 13 5.36 11.46 7.45
CA LEU A 13 5.37 10.27 8.29
C LEU A 13 6.61 9.43 8.00
N LYS A 14 7.44 9.22 9.02
CA LYS A 14 8.57 8.28 8.97
C LYS A 14 8.22 6.99 9.70
N ALA A 15 8.84 5.89 9.26
CA ALA A 15 8.88 4.69 10.07
C ALA A 15 9.56 4.97 11.41
N ASP A 16 9.08 4.33 12.47
CA ASP A 16 9.59 4.52 13.83
C ASP A 16 11.09 4.15 13.90
N PRO A 17 11.99 5.07 14.28
CA PRO A 17 13.42 4.82 14.38
C PRO A 17 13.76 3.61 15.26
N ASP A 18 13.00 3.38 16.34
CA ASP A 18 13.24 2.26 17.24
C ASP A 18 12.90 0.92 16.55
N LYS A 19 11.90 0.91 15.65
CA LYS A 19 11.55 -0.27 14.84
C LYS A 19 12.53 -0.48 13.69
N ILE A 20 13.04 0.60 13.09
CA ILE A 20 14.13 0.55 12.11
C ILE A 20 15.38 -0.06 12.77
N ASP A 21 15.79 0.47 13.92
CA ASP A 21 16.96 0.00 14.67
C ASP A 21 16.79 -1.45 15.12
N ALA A 22 15.58 -1.85 15.52
CA ALA A 22 15.29 -3.24 15.86
C ALA A 22 15.49 -4.20 14.68
N ILE A 23 15.20 -3.79 13.43
CA ILE A 23 15.43 -4.61 12.23
C ILE A 23 16.91 -4.61 11.83
N VAL A 24 17.55 -3.45 11.87
CA VAL A 24 18.99 -3.31 11.54
C VAL A 24 19.83 -4.17 12.48
N ASN A 25 19.52 -4.13 13.78
CA ASN A 25 20.23 -4.88 14.80
C ASN A 25 19.69 -6.31 15.02
N MET A 26 18.66 -6.72 14.27
CA MET A 26 18.10 -8.06 14.41
C MET A 26 19.16 -9.12 14.09
N PRO A 27 19.34 -10.14 14.96
CA PRO A 27 20.23 -11.25 14.65
C PRO A 27 19.69 -12.04 13.46
N LYS A 28 20.60 -12.71 12.75
CA LYS A 28 20.25 -13.61 11.66
C LYS A 28 19.27 -14.68 12.17
N PRO A 29 18.13 -14.91 11.48
CA PRO A 29 17.19 -15.96 11.86
C PRO A 29 17.85 -17.35 11.91
N THR A 30 17.56 -18.09 12.99
CA THR A 30 18.14 -19.43 13.21
C THR A 30 17.15 -20.56 13.00
N ASP A 31 15.85 -20.24 13.01
CA ASP A 31 14.78 -21.19 12.74
C ASP A 31 13.61 -20.57 11.93
N VAL A 32 12.64 -21.42 11.58
CA VAL A 32 11.43 -21.02 10.84
C VAL A 32 10.58 -20.01 11.62
N LYS A 33 10.59 -20.04 12.96
CA LYS A 33 9.81 -19.11 13.79
C LYS A 33 10.42 -17.72 13.74
N ASP A 34 11.74 -17.61 13.79
CA ASP A 34 12.50 -16.36 13.64
C ASP A 34 12.21 -15.72 12.28
N VAL A 35 12.18 -16.53 11.21
CA VAL A 35 11.84 -16.02 9.88
C VAL A 35 10.40 -15.54 9.80
N ARG A 36 9.45 -16.25 10.41
CA ARG A 36 8.06 -15.78 10.48
C ARG A 36 7.93 -14.47 11.26
N ARG A 37 8.67 -14.33 12.36
CA ARG A 37 8.72 -13.10 13.16
C ARG A 37 9.30 -11.94 12.35
N LEU A 38 10.41 -12.16 11.66
CA LEU A 38 11.03 -11.21 10.76
C LEU A 38 10.03 -10.77 9.66
N CYS A 39 9.39 -11.72 8.98
CA CYS A 39 8.39 -11.44 7.94
C CYS A 39 7.22 -10.61 8.46
N GLY A 40 6.70 -10.92 9.66
CA GLY A 40 5.63 -10.14 10.29
C GLY A 40 6.06 -8.72 10.61
N PHE A 41 7.28 -8.54 11.11
CA PHE A 41 7.81 -7.23 11.51
C PHE A 41 8.14 -6.34 10.31
N ILE A 42 8.67 -6.92 9.22
CA ILE A 42 8.96 -6.19 7.99
C ILE A 42 7.69 -5.83 7.21
N ASN A 43 6.62 -6.62 7.31
CA ASN A 43 5.34 -6.30 6.69
C ASN A 43 4.77 -4.94 7.15
N TYR A 44 5.05 -4.51 8.39
CA TYR A 44 4.71 -3.16 8.86
C TYR A 44 5.39 -2.06 8.04
N LEU A 45 6.61 -2.32 7.54
CA LEU A 45 7.36 -1.39 6.69
C LEU A 45 7.04 -1.53 5.19
N ALA A 46 6.20 -2.49 4.80
CA ALA A 46 5.85 -2.72 3.39
C ALA A 46 5.21 -1.48 2.74
N LYS A 47 4.52 -0.64 3.53
CA LYS A 47 3.92 0.61 3.04
C LYS A 47 4.94 1.70 2.69
N PHE A 48 6.22 1.51 3.03
CA PHE A 48 7.28 2.45 2.74
C PHE A 48 8.35 1.88 1.77
N MET A 49 8.42 0.55 1.60
CA MET A 49 9.47 -0.11 0.84
C MET A 49 8.96 -0.73 -0.46
N PRO A 50 9.14 -0.06 -1.61
CA PRO A 50 9.04 -0.70 -2.91
C PRO A 50 10.00 -1.90 -3.01
N HIS A 51 9.66 -2.95 -3.76
CA HIS A 51 10.48 -4.18 -3.93
C HIS A 51 10.61 -5.15 -2.75
N LEU A 52 9.99 -4.87 -1.61
CA LEU A 52 10.19 -5.67 -0.41
C LEU A 52 9.84 -7.15 -0.58
N SER A 53 8.74 -7.45 -1.28
CA SER A 53 8.26 -8.82 -1.42
C SER A 53 9.22 -9.72 -2.20
N ASP A 54 9.85 -9.21 -3.26
CA ASP A 54 10.84 -9.96 -4.06
C ASP A 54 12.06 -10.30 -3.23
N VAL A 55 12.51 -9.34 -2.43
CA VAL A 55 13.65 -9.55 -1.55
C VAL A 55 13.28 -10.49 -0.41
N MET A 56 12.02 -10.48 0.04
CA MET A 56 11.53 -11.40 1.06
C MET A 56 11.22 -12.81 0.55
N GLU A 57 11.03 -13.02 -0.75
CA GLU A 57 10.59 -14.30 -1.32
C GLU A 57 11.46 -15.49 -0.89
N PRO A 58 12.81 -15.43 -0.96
CA PRO A 58 13.67 -16.52 -0.47
C PRO A 58 13.45 -16.82 1.02
N LEU A 59 13.18 -15.80 1.83
CA LEU A 59 12.89 -15.97 3.25
C LEU A 59 11.49 -16.56 3.48
N ARG A 60 10.49 -16.22 2.66
CA ARG A 60 9.14 -16.80 2.77
C ARG A 60 9.13 -18.29 2.44
N GLN A 61 9.93 -18.70 1.46
CA GLN A 61 10.04 -20.13 1.09
C GLN A 61 10.52 -20.99 2.26
N LEU A 62 11.43 -20.48 3.11
CA LEU A 62 11.85 -21.15 4.36
C LEU A 62 10.71 -21.37 5.36
N THR A 63 9.55 -20.72 5.20
CA THR A 63 8.40 -20.84 6.11
C THR A 63 7.35 -21.85 5.66
N HIS A 64 7.50 -22.43 4.47
CA HIS A 64 6.59 -23.43 3.91
C HIS A 64 6.66 -24.74 4.70
N LYS A 65 5.52 -25.44 4.84
CA LYS A 65 5.43 -26.66 5.66
C LYS A 65 6.32 -27.81 5.17
N GLU A 66 6.58 -27.86 3.87
CA GLU A 66 7.38 -28.92 3.22
C GLU A 66 8.83 -28.50 2.98
N ALA A 67 9.20 -27.26 3.31
CA ALA A 67 10.56 -26.79 3.12
C ALA A 67 11.49 -27.31 4.21
N GLU A 68 12.60 -27.94 3.81
CA GLU A 68 13.69 -28.25 4.73
C GLU A 68 14.38 -26.96 5.18
N TRP A 69 14.59 -26.81 6.48
CA TRP A 69 15.28 -25.63 7.00
C TRP A 69 16.76 -25.66 6.59
N LYS A 70 17.12 -24.81 5.64
CA LYS A 70 18.51 -24.64 5.21
C LYS A 70 18.81 -23.18 4.90
N TRP A 71 19.59 -22.53 5.75
CA TRP A 71 20.01 -21.15 5.49
C TRP A 71 21.17 -21.09 4.47
N MET A 72 20.86 -20.74 3.23
CA MET A 72 21.81 -20.63 2.12
C MET A 72 22.22 -19.18 1.85
N HIS A 73 23.13 -19.00 0.89
CA HIS A 73 23.67 -17.67 0.55
C HIS A 73 22.57 -16.69 0.08
N GLU A 74 21.59 -17.18 -0.66
CA GLU A 74 20.44 -16.38 -1.14
C GLU A 74 19.60 -15.80 0.00
N HIS A 75 19.38 -16.57 1.07
CA HIS A 75 18.67 -16.11 2.27
C HIS A 75 19.46 -15.01 2.99
N ASN A 76 20.79 -15.13 3.02
CA ASN A 76 21.64 -14.10 3.60
C ASN A 76 21.64 -12.81 2.76
N ALA A 77 21.71 -12.93 1.44
CA ALA A 77 21.65 -11.80 0.53
C ALA A 77 20.30 -11.07 0.64
N ALA A 78 19.19 -11.82 0.71
CA ALA A 78 17.85 -11.28 0.97
C ALA A 78 17.78 -10.51 2.30
N PHE A 79 18.25 -11.12 3.39
CA PHE A 79 18.24 -10.51 4.72
C PHE A 79 19.01 -9.19 4.78
N GLU A 80 20.24 -9.16 4.24
CA GLU A 80 21.06 -7.95 4.21
C GLU A 80 20.48 -6.86 3.30
N LYS A 81 19.88 -7.25 2.17
CA LYS A 81 19.21 -6.30 1.27
C LYS A 81 18.00 -5.66 1.94
N ILE A 82 17.21 -6.41 2.71
CA ILE A 82 16.09 -5.87 3.51
C ILE A 82 16.62 -4.84 4.50
N LYS A 83 17.67 -5.14 5.26
CA LYS A 83 18.24 -4.19 6.23
C LYS A 83 18.63 -2.87 5.57
N ARG A 84 19.24 -2.91 4.37
CA ARG A 84 19.59 -1.69 3.61
C ARG A 84 18.36 -0.91 3.15
N MET A 85 17.33 -1.60 2.70
CA MET A 85 16.08 -0.95 2.25
C MET A 85 15.34 -0.28 3.41
N VAL A 86 15.35 -0.90 4.59
CA VAL A 86 14.75 -0.34 5.81
C VAL A 86 15.43 0.96 6.23
N VAL A 87 16.74 1.08 6.04
CA VAL A 87 17.49 2.33 6.30
C VAL A 87 17.23 3.38 5.23
N ALA A 88 17.09 2.98 3.96
CA ALA A 88 16.85 3.87 2.82
C ALA A 88 15.37 4.23 2.61
N THR A 89 14.51 3.95 3.59
CA THR A 89 13.07 4.06 3.46
C THR A 89 12.65 5.54 3.30
N PRO A 90 11.92 5.91 2.23
CA PRO A 90 11.50 7.29 1.99
C PRO A 90 10.45 7.75 2.99
N GLU A 91 10.37 9.07 3.16
CA GLU A 91 9.34 9.74 3.95
C GLU A 91 8.01 9.71 3.18
N LEU A 92 6.91 9.33 3.83
CA LEU A 92 5.59 9.39 3.23
C LEU A 92 4.95 10.74 3.55
N LYS A 93 4.34 11.38 2.54
CA LYS A 93 3.58 12.62 2.76
C LYS A 93 2.35 12.33 3.62
N TYR A 94 1.99 13.26 4.51
CA TYR A 94 0.66 13.21 5.13
C TYR A 94 -0.44 13.30 4.09
N TYR A 95 -1.50 12.56 4.33
CA TYR A 95 -2.70 12.69 3.52
C TYR A 95 -3.39 14.02 3.82
N ILE A 96 -3.57 14.84 2.79
CA ILE A 96 -4.28 16.12 2.87
C ILE A 96 -5.64 15.99 2.17
N PRO A 97 -6.77 16.08 2.89
CA PRO A 97 -8.10 15.78 2.33
C PRO A 97 -8.52 16.58 1.10
N ASP A 98 -8.04 17.81 0.93
CA ASP A 98 -8.45 18.68 -0.18
C ASP A 98 -7.49 18.66 -1.38
N GLU A 99 -6.33 18.01 -1.27
CA GLU A 99 -5.39 17.85 -2.39
C GLU A 99 -5.79 16.73 -3.35
N GLU A 100 -5.60 16.93 -4.66
CA GLU A 100 -5.88 15.91 -5.68
C GLU A 100 -5.24 14.56 -5.37
N LEU A 101 -6.03 13.50 -5.56
CA LEU A 101 -5.62 12.13 -5.28
C LEU A 101 -5.31 11.40 -6.58
N THR A 102 -4.07 10.94 -6.71
CA THR A 102 -3.61 10.14 -7.84
C THR A 102 -3.25 8.74 -7.36
N ILE A 103 -3.71 7.71 -8.06
CA ILE A 103 -3.30 6.33 -7.80
C ILE A 103 -2.59 5.82 -9.03
N GLN A 104 -1.31 5.45 -8.89
CA GLN A 104 -0.60 4.69 -9.91
C GLN A 104 -0.83 3.20 -9.67
N CYS A 105 -1.25 2.48 -10.71
CA CYS A 105 -1.55 1.05 -10.65
C CYS A 105 -0.82 0.32 -11.76
N ASP A 106 -0.26 -0.84 -11.43
CA ASP A 106 0.43 -1.69 -12.40
C ASP A 106 0.21 -3.18 -12.09
N ALA A 107 0.26 -4.02 -13.13
CA ALA A 107 0.15 -5.46 -13.00
C ALA A 107 1.30 -6.19 -13.71
N SER A 108 1.97 -7.07 -12.96
CA SER A 108 2.95 -8.00 -13.51
C SER A 108 2.33 -9.38 -13.77
N ASP A 109 3.13 -10.31 -14.30
CA ASP A 109 2.70 -11.69 -14.50
C ASP A 109 2.29 -12.40 -13.22
N LYS A 110 2.81 -11.95 -12.07
CA LYS A 110 2.69 -12.63 -10.79
C LYS A 110 2.08 -11.77 -9.69
N GLY A 111 1.93 -10.46 -9.88
CA GLY A 111 1.51 -9.55 -8.83
C GLY A 111 0.85 -8.25 -9.28
N LEU A 112 0.28 -7.56 -8.31
CA LEU A 112 -0.36 -6.26 -8.45
C LEU A 112 0.34 -5.24 -7.55
N GLY A 113 0.54 -4.03 -8.05
CA GLY A 113 1.16 -2.93 -7.34
C GLY A 113 0.33 -1.65 -7.45
N ALA A 114 0.33 -0.86 -6.38
CA ALA A 114 -0.34 0.42 -6.36
C ALA A 114 0.37 1.43 -5.44
N ALA A 115 0.45 2.67 -5.90
CA ALA A 115 0.96 3.80 -5.13
C ALA A 115 -0.11 4.90 -5.07
N LEU A 116 -0.44 5.36 -3.86
CA LEU A 116 -1.29 6.51 -3.61
C LEU A 116 -0.39 7.75 -3.53
N LEU A 117 -0.65 8.75 -4.36
CA LEU A 117 0.10 9.99 -4.43
C LEU A 117 -0.79 11.21 -4.25
N GLN A 118 -0.23 12.26 -3.68
CA GLN A 118 -0.77 13.62 -3.71
C GLN A 118 0.34 14.59 -4.11
N GLN A 119 0.09 15.45 -5.09
CA GLN A 119 1.08 16.36 -5.67
C GLN A 119 2.40 15.66 -6.08
N GLY A 120 2.29 14.42 -6.59
CA GLY A 120 3.44 13.61 -7.02
C GLY A 120 4.25 12.97 -5.89
N GLN A 121 3.88 13.15 -4.63
CA GLN A 121 4.53 12.51 -3.49
C GLN A 121 3.73 11.32 -2.96
N PRO A 122 4.38 10.22 -2.58
CA PRO A 122 3.69 9.03 -2.10
C PRO A 122 3.14 9.22 -0.68
N VAL A 123 1.85 8.92 -0.53
CA VAL A 123 1.13 8.89 0.75
C VAL A 123 1.06 7.45 1.28
N ALA A 124 0.89 6.47 0.40
CA ALA A 124 0.85 5.06 0.77
C ALA A 124 1.18 4.14 -0.41
N PHE A 125 1.72 2.96 -0.12
CA PHE A 125 1.96 1.90 -1.08
C PHE A 125 1.14 0.64 -0.76
N ALA A 126 0.85 -0.15 -1.80
CA ALA A 126 0.20 -1.43 -1.68
C ALA A 126 0.68 -2.41 -2.76
N SER A 127 0.83 -3.68 -2.38
CA SER A 127 1.05 -4.76 -3.34
C SER A 127 0.45 -6.08 -2.85
N ARG A 128 0.12 -6.98 -3.78
CA ARG A 128 -0.29 -8.37 -3.46
C ARG A 128 -0.03 -9.32 -4.62
N ALA A 129 0.20 -10.59 -4.28
CA ALA A 129 0.31 -11.65 -5.29
C ALA A 129 -1.01 -11.85 -6.02
N LEU A 130 -0.89 -12.22 -7.29
CA LEU A 130 -1.99 -12.82 -8.04
C LEU A 130 -2.24 -14.22 -7.48
N THR A 131 -3.52 -14.58 -7.37
CA THR A 131 -3.92 -15.96 -7.13
C THR A 131 -3.72 -16.81 -8.39
N ASP A 132 -3.69 -18.13 -8.25
CA ASP A 132 -3.57 -19.05 -9.40
C ASP A 132 -4.62 -18.78 -10.50
N ALA A 133 -5.82 -18.35 -10.13
CA ALA A 133 -6.83 -17.99 -11.11
C ALA A 133 -6.50 -16.70 -11.86
N GLU A 134 -5.98 -15.69 -11.15
CA GLU A 134 -5.68 -14.37 -11.70
C GLU A 134 -4.39 -14.35 -12.51
N THR A 135 -3.44 -15.25 -12.27
CA THR A 135 -2.23 -15.40 -13.11
C THR A 135 -2.58 -15.78 -14.56
N ARG A 136 -3.71 -16.47 -14.77
CA ARG A 136 -4.23 -16.88 -16.09
C ARG A 136 -5.07 -15.81 -16.79
N TYR A 137 -5.23 -14.63 -16.19
CA TYR A 137 -5.97 -13.54 -16.82
C TYR A 137 -5.16 -12.94 -17.98
N ALA A 138 -5.84 -12.36 -18.97
CA ALA A 138 -5.15 -11.61 -20.02
C ALA A 138 -4.52 -10.35 -19.42
N GLN A 139 -3.45 -9.82 -20.03
CA GLN A 139 -2.73 -8.66 -19.47
C GLN A 139 -3.68 -7.49 -19.16
N ILE A 140 -4.56 -7.13 -20.10
CA ILE A 140 -5.53 -6.05 -19.90
C ILE A 140 -6.52 -6.30 -18.75
N GLU A 141 -6.84 -7.57 -18.47
CA GLU A 141 -7.66 -7.94 -17.32
C GLU A 141 -6.87 -7.84 -16.02
N LYS A 142 -5.57 -8.14 -16.03
CA LYS A 142 -4.67 -7.95 -14.88
C LYS A 142 -4.49 -6.46 -14.56
N GLU A 143 -4.38 -5.61 -15.58
CA GLU A 143 -4.32 -4.15 -15.39
C GLU A 143 -5.61 -3.61 -14.78
N MET A 144 -6.77 -4.02 -15.30
CA MET A 144 -8.04 -3.62 -14.67
C MET A 144 -8.15 -4.14 -13.23
N LEU A 145 -7.61 -5.34 -12.96
CA LEU A 145 -7.58 -5.91 -11.62
C LEU A 145 -6.66 -5.12 -10.67
N SER A 146 -5.53 -4.56 -11.15
CA SER A 146 -4.66 -3.68 -10.34
C SER A 146 -5.41 -2.42 -9.90
N VAL A 147 -6.22 -1.85 -10.79
CA VAL A 147 -7.11 -0.70 -10.50
C VAL A 147 -8.14 -1.04 -9.42
N VAL A 148 -8.85 -2.16 -9.56
CA VAL A 148 -9.84 -2.61 -8.55
C VAL A 148 -9.17 -2.85 -7.20
N PHE A 149 -8.02 -3.51 -7.20
CA PHE A 149 -7.23 -3.77 -5.99
C PHE A 149 -6.83 -2.47 -5.29
N ALA A 150 -6.30 -1.51 -6.03
CA ALA A 150 -5.84 -0.24 -5.48
C ALA A 150 -6.99 0.56 -4.85
N LEU A 151 -8.13 0.67 -5.54
CA LEU A 151 -9.30 1.37 -5.02
C LEU A 151 -9.87 0.71 -3.76
N HIS A 152 -9.94 -0.61 -3.72
CA HIS A 152 -10.36 -1.32 -2.52
C HIS A 152 -9.38 -1.17 -1.36
N LYS A 153 -8.07 -1.15 -1.67
CA LYS A 153 -7.03 -1.02 -0.65
C LYS A 153 -6.99 0.39 -0.07
N PHE A 154 -7.21 1.40 -0.90
CA PHE A 154 -7.24 2.81 -0.53
C PHE A 154 -8.67 3.35 -0.36
N ASP A 155 -9.65 2.49 -0.07
CA ASP A 155 -11.07 2.86 0.02
C ASP A 155 -11.31 4.04 0.96
N GLN A 156 -10.60 4.08 2.11
CA GLN A 156 -10.67 5.17 3.07
C GLN A 156 -10.18 6.53 2.56
N TYR A 157 -9.32 6.54 1.54
CA TYR A 157 -8.81 7.75 0.90
C TYR A 157 -9.61 8.11 -0.36
N ALA A 158 -10.02 7.09 -1.14
CA ALA A 158 -10.64 7.25 -2.45
C ALA A 158 -12.17 7.48 -2.39
N CYS A 159 -12.84 7.00 -1.34
CA CYS A 159 -14.30 7.08 -1.25
C CYS A 159 -14.78 8.54 -1.08
N GLY A 160 -15.83 8.91 -1.81
CA GLY A 160 -16.50 10.23 -1.67
C GLY A 160 -15.76 11.42 -2.30
N ARG A 161 -14.72 11.18 -3.11
CA ARG A 161 -13.99 12.23 -3.83
C ARG A 161 -13.56 11.76 -5.22
N ARG A 162 -13.14 12.71 -6.07
CA ARG A 162 -12.55 12.42 -7.37
C ARG A 162 -11.14 11.84 -7.21
N VAL A 163 -10.84 10.78 -7.95
CA VAL A 163 -9.54 10.10 -7.96
C VAL A 163 -9.05 9.90 -9.40
N THR A 164 -7.81 10.29 -9.65
CA THR A 164 -7.14 10.05 -10.94
C THR A 164 -6.37 8.74 -10.87
N ILE A 165 -6.60 7.84 -11.83
CA ILE A 165 -5.93 6.55 -11.91
C ILE A 165 -4.97 6.56 -13.09
N GLU A 166 -3.69 6.39 -12.80
CA GLU A 166 -2.63 6.27 -13.79
C GLU A 166 -2.29 4.78 -14.00
N ASN A 167 -2.32 4.32 -15.25
CA ASN A 167 -1.97 2.96 -15.65
C ASN A 167 -1.20 2.94 -16.99
N ASP A 168 -0.37 1.93 -17.22
CA ASP A 168 0.53 1.83 -18.38
C ASP A 168 -0.15 1.23 -19.61
N ASN A 169 -1.41 0.85 -19.49
CA ASN A 169 -2.16 0.20 -20.56
C ASN A 169 -3.12 1.18 -21.23
N LYS A 170 -2.67 1.80 -22.32
CA LYS A 170 -3.48 2.74 -23.11
C LYS A 170 -4.86 2.19 -23.54
N PRO A 171 -5.01 0.93 -23.98
CA PRO A 171 -6.31 0.31 -24.20
C PRO A 171 -7.28 0.40 -23.02
N LEU A 172 -6.80 0.36 -21.77
CA LEU A 172 -7.65 0.39 -20.59
C LEU A 172 -8.43 1.72 -20.46
N GLU A 173 -7.76 2.84 -20.73
CA GLU A 173 -8.39 4.17 -20.79
C GLU A 173 -9.53 4.20 -21.81
N ALA A 174 -9.34 3.59 -22.98
CA ALA A 174 -10.36 3.54 -24.01
C ALA A 174 -11.56 2.64 -23.62
N ILE A 175 -11.31 1.50 -22.97
CA ILE A 175 -12.38 0.60 -22.50
C ILE A 175 -13.20 1.27 -21.40
N ALA A 176 -12.55 1.97 -20.46
CA ALA A 176 -13.23 2.65 -19.36
C ALA A 176 -14.18 3.77 -19.83
N ARG A 177 -13.90 4.37 -20.99
CA ARG A 177 -14.76 5.40 -21.61
C ARG A 177 -15.92 4.83 -22.43
N LYS A 178 -15.82 3.57 -22.86
CA LYS A 178 -16.86 2.94 -23.67
C LYS A 178 -18.07 2.53 -22.81
N PRO A 179 -19.25 2.38 -23.42
CA PRO A 179 -20.39 1.77 -22.75
C PRO A 179 -20.01 0.41 -22.16
N LEU A 180 -20.53 0.12 -20.97
CA LEU A 180 -20.20 -1.11 -20.24
C LEU A 180 -20.42 -2.38 -21.08
N HIS A 181 -21.47 -2.44 -21.90
CA HIS A 181 -21.80 -3.61 -22.71
C HIS A 181 -20.75 -3.95 -23.79
N ASP A 182 -19.92 -2.98 -24.19
CA ASP A 182 -18.86 -3.16 -25.18
C ASP A 182 -17.55 -3.69 -24.57
N ALA A 183 -17.42 -3.62 -23.23
CA ALA A 183 -16.23 -4.13 -22.54
C ALA A 183 -16.24 -5.66 -22.47
N PRO A 184 -15.07 -6.33 -22.39
CA PRO A 184 -15.00 -7.78 -22.15
C PRO A 184 -15.71 -8.17 -20.85
N LYS A 185 -16.41 -9.32 -20.84
CA LYS A 185 -17.25 -9.76 -19.70
C LYS A 185 -16.58 -9.66 -18.32
N ARG A 186 -15.29 -10.00 -18.21
CA ARG A 186 -14.55 -9.91 -16.94
C ARG A 186 -14.31 -8.47 -16.51
N ILE A 187 -13.89 -7.63 -17.46
CA ILE A 187 -13.69 -6.19 -17.24
C ILE A 187 -15.02 -5.50 -16.90
N GLN A 188 -16.15 -5.93 -17.47
CA GLN A 188 -17.47 -5.42 -17.09
C GLN A 188 -17.75 -5.56 -15.59
N GLY A 189 -17.50 -6.74 -15.02
CA GLY A 189 -17.66 -6.97 -13.59
C GLY A 189 -16.73 -6.09 -12.74
N MET A 190 -15.49 -5.89 -13.20
CA MET A 190 -14.52 -5.01 -12.55
C MET A 190 -14.92 -3.53 -12.61
N LEU A 191 -15.43 -3.07 -13.76
CA LEU A 191 -15.94 -1.71 -13.95
C LEU A 191 -17.14 -1.44 -13.04
N LEU A 192 -18.07 -2.39 -12.93
CA LEU A 192 -19.21 -2.30 -11.99
C LEU A 192 -18.74 -2.17 -10.53
N ASN A 193 -17.73 -2.94 -10.11
CA ASN A 193 -17.21 -2.87 -8.74
C ASN A 193 -16.66 -1.49 -8.37
N ILE A 194 -16.08 -0.78 -9.34
CA ILE A 194 -15.46 0.53 -9.08
C ILE A 194 -16.42 1.71 -9.30
N GLN A 195 -17.67 1.49 -9.73
CA GLN A 195 -18.65 2.56 -9.95
C GLN A 195 -18.99 3.37 -8.69
N LYS A 196 -18.74 2.81 -7.49
CA LYS A 196 -18.91 3.56 -6.23
C LYS A 196 -17.89 4.68 -6.03
N TYR A 197 -16.83 4.74 -6.85
CA TYR A 197 -15.80 5.79 -6.80
C TYR A 197 -15.93 6.74 -8.00
N ASP A 198 -15.70 8.04 -7.78
CA ASP A 198 -15.57 9.01 -8.88
C ASP A 198 -14.13 8.92 -9.43
N THR A 199 -13.93 8.08 -10.45
CA THR A 199 -12.59 7.79 -10.98
C THR A 199 -12.41 8.24 -12.42
N VAL A 200 -11.22 8.75 -12.73
CA VAL A 200 -10.78 9.08 -14.09
C VAL A 200 -9.54 8.25 -14.40
N ILE A 201 -9.65 7.29 -15.32
CA ILE A 201 -8.53 6.47 -15.77
C ILE A 201 -7.79 7.22 -16.88
N SER A 202 -6.48 7.41 -16.71
CA SER A 202 -5.59 8.07 -17.65
C SER A 202 -4.36 7.21 -17.93
N TYR A 203 -4.00 7.05 -19.20
CA TYR A 203 -2.76 6.39 -19.57
C TYR A 203 -1.54 7.21 -19.16
N LYS A 204 -0.55 6.55 -18.56
CA LYS A 204 0.77 7.11 -18.31
C LYS A 204 1.87 6.12 -18.70
N PRO A 205 2.92 6.53 -19.42
CA PRO A 205 3.98 5.61 -19.82
C PRO A 205 4.66 4.96 -18.62
N GLY A 206 4.93 3.64 -18.68
CA GLY A 206 5.58 2.86 -17.62
C GLY A 206 6.84 3.49 -16.99
N PRO A 207 7.76 4.12 -17.76
CA PRO A 207 8.93 4.81 -17.19
C PRO A 207 8.60 5.95 -16.21
N GLN A 208 7.38 6.50 -16.28
CA GLN A 208 6.89 7.56 -15.39
C GLN A 208 6.07 7.01 -14.21
N MET A 209 5.87 5.69 -14.14
CA MET A 209 5.16 4.98 -13.07
C MET A 209 6.09 4.03 -12.31
N TYR A 210 7.35 4.44 -12.14
CA TYR A 210 8.39 3.62 -11.51
C TYR A 210 7.93 3.00 -10.19
N LEU A 211 7.14 3.71 -9.38
CA LEU A 211 6.64 3.22 -8.09
C LEU A 211 5.66 2.05 -8.24
N ALA A 212 4.69 2.14 -9.13
CA ALA A 212 3.68 1.10 -9.31
C ALA A 212 4.24 -0.15 -10.02
N ASP A 213 5.03 0.02 -11.10
CA ASP A 213 5.70 -1.08 -11.81
C ASP A 213 6.63 -1.88 -10.89
N THR A 214 7.36 -1.15 -10.05
CA THR A 214 8.18 -1.72 -9.00
C THR A 214 7.36 -2.58 -8.01
N LEU A 215 6.20 -2.08 -7.56
CA LEU A 215 5.35 -2.77 -6.59
C LEU A 215 4.61 -3.97 -7.17
N SER A 216 4.26 -3.93 -8.46
CA SER A 216 3.54 -5.01 -9.14
C SER A 216 4.44 -6.21 -9.39
N ARG A 217 5.73 -5.96 -9.64
CA ARG A 217 6.78 -6.98 -9.72
C ARG A 217 7.12 -7.53 -8.35
N ALA A 218 6.93 -6.72 -7.29
CA ALA A 218 7.25 -7.03 -5.90
C ALA A 218 6.05 -7.21 -4.98
N PHE A 219 5.35 -8.31 -5.17
CA PHE A 219 4.05 -8.56 -4.59
C PHE A 219 4.06 -9.52 -3.39
N LEU A 220 3.27 -9.24 -2.36
CA LEU A 220 3.18 -10.10 -1.17
C LEU A 220 2.33 -11.35 -1.43
N THR A 221 2.86 -12.55 -1.25
CA THR A 221 2.06 -13.79 -1.20
C THR A 221 1.08 -13.73 -0.03
N SER A 222 -0.21 -13.50 -0.29
CA SER A 222 -1.19 -13.38 0.79
C SER A 222 -1.59 -14.76 1.32
N SER A 223 -1.26 -15.06 2.58
CA SER A 223 -1.88 -16.14 3.36
C SER A 223 -2.75 -15.63 4.51
N ALA A 224 -3.08 -14.33 4.53
CA ALA A 224 -3.88 -13.75 5.59
C ALA A 224 -4.87 -12.71 5.04
N ASN A 225 -6.10 -12.80 5.53
CA ASN A 225 -7.08 -11.71 5.47
C ASN A 225 -6.48 -10.46 6.14
N THR A 226 -5.76 -9.62 5.39
CA THR A 226 -5.31 -8.28 5.82
C THR A 226 -6.48 -7.30 5.85
N ARG A 227 -7.54 -7.66 6.58
CA ARG A 227 -8.64 -6.75 6.96
C ARG A 227 -8.29 -5.90 8.19
N GLY A 228 -7.12 -6.10 8.81
CA GLY A 228 -6.86 -5.67 10.19
C GLY A 228 -5.89 -4.51 10.44
N GLU A 229 -5.06 -4.06 9.48
CA GLU A 229 -3.98 -3.10 9.79
C GLU A 229 -4.00 -1.86 8.90
N PHE A 230 -5.16 -1.20 8.81
CA PHE A 230 -5.16 0.24 8.56
C PHE A 230 -5.92 0.87 9.71
N GLU A 231 -5.28 1.82 10.38
CA GLU A 231 -5.99 2.83 11.16
C GLU A 231 -7.09 3.36 10.25
N ARG A 232 -8.36 3.18 10.64
CA ARG A 232 -9.49 3.70 9.90
C ARG A 232 -9.34 5.22 9.87
N ILE A 233 -8.84 5.76 8.77
CA ILE A 233 -8.87 7.19 8.54
C ILE A 233 -10.32 7.49 8.18
N ASN A 234 -11.10 7.88 9.19
CA ASN A 234 -12.46 8.36 8.99
C ASN A 234 -12.42 9.75 8.35
N ALA A 235 -12.00 9.84 7.08
CA ALA A 235 -12.16 11.03 6.26
C ALA A 235 -13.61 11.11 5.73
N LEU A 236 -14.59 11.00 6.61
CA LEU A 236 -15.99 11.24 6.28
C LEU A 236 -16.26 12.73 6.48
N LYS A 237 -16.46 13.49 5.38
CA LYS A 237 -17.00 14.87 5.42
C LYS A 237 -18.39 14.93 6.10
N ALA A 238 -19.06 13.79 6.27
CA ALA A 238 -20.33 13.68 6.97
C ALA A 238 -20.34 12.44 7.87
N ILE A 239 -19.78 12.57 9.08
CA ILE A 239 -20.27 11.75 10.20
C ILE A 239 -21.50 12.48 10.74
N SER A 240 -22.64 11.81 10.82
CA SER A 240 -23.83 12.31 11.52
C SER A 240 -23.57 12.34 13.04
N LEU A 241 -22.63 13.17 13.47
CA LEU A 241 -22.39 13.49 14.87
C LEU A 241 -23.26 14.68 15.26
N SER A 242 -23.87 14.63 16.44
CA SER A 242 -24.51 15.81 17.01
C SER A 242 -23.47 16.91 17.21
N LYS A 243 -23.88 18.18 17.06
CA LYS A 243 -23.01 19.33 17.32
C LYS A 243 -22.35 19.26 18.71
N GLU A 244 -23.12 18.82 19.71
CA GLU A 244 -22.61 18.57 21.08
C GLU A 244 -21.42 17.60 21.12
N ARG A 245 -21.49 16.47 20.39
CA ARG A 245 -20.38 15.51 20.37
C ARG A 245 -19.17 16.04 19.61
N GLN A 246 -19.38 16.81 18.54
CA GLN A 246 -18.28 17.45 17.82
C GLN A 246 -17.55 18.47 18.72
N GLU A 247 -18.30 19.30 19.44
CA GLU A 247 -17.73 20.25 20.39
C GLU A 247 -17.03 19.55 21.55
N GLN A 248 -17.58 18.44 22.05
CA GLN A 248 -16.95 17.66 23.10
C GLN A 248 -15.61 17.08 22.65
N ILE A 249 -15.56 16.45 21.46
CA ILE A 249 -14.31 15.93 20.89
C ILE A 249 -13.29 17.06 20.72
N LYS A 250 -13.71 18.23 20.24
CA LYS A 250 -12.81 19.38 20.09
C LYS A 250 -12.21 19.81 21.43
N ARG A 251 -13.04 19.95 22.47
CA ARG A 251 -12.59 20.32 23.82
C ARG A 251 -11.66 19.28 24.43
N ASP A 252 -11.93 18.00 24.23
CA ASP A 252 -11.10 16.92 24.78
C ASP A 252 -9.76 16.82 24.03
N THR A 253 -9.75 17.04 22.71
CA THR A 253 -8.52 17.17 21.91
C THR A 253 -7.68 18.40 22.30
N GLU A 254 -8.33 19.51 22.65
CA GLU A 254 -7.66 20.73 23.17
C GLU A 254 -6.99 20.52 24.53
N ARG A 255 -7.47 19.54 25.31
CA ARG A 255 -6.96 19.22 26.65
C ARG A 255 -5.93 18.10 26.66
N ASP A 256 -5.78 17.38 25.55
CA ASP A 256 -4.83 16.28 25.44
C ASP A 256 -3.47 16.79 24.96
N ASP A 257 -2.48 16.75 25.86
CA ASP A 257 -1.12 17.23 25.60
C ASP A 257 -0.44 16.51 24.41
N VAL A 258 -0.79 15.25 24.14
CA VAL A 258 -0.21 14.48 23.03
C VAL A 258 -0.80 14.93 21.71
N LEU A 259 -2.12 15.14 21.64
CA LEU A 259 -2.79 15.63 20.44
C LEU A 259 -2.46 17.09 20.12
N GLN A 260 -2.23 17.93 21.13
CA GLN A 260 -1.74 19.30 20.93
C GLN A 260 -0.35 19.31 20.28
N ARG A 261 0.59 18.52 20.83
CA ARG A 261 1.93 18.36 20.22
C ARG A 261 1.87 17.77 18.82
N LEU A 262 0.91 16.88 18.56
CA LEU A 262 0.71 16.31 17.23
C LEU A 262 0.28 17.39 16.23
N ASN A 263 -0.63 18.27 16.64
CA ASN A 263 -1.13 19.36 15.81
C ASN A 263 -0.01 20.35 15.45
N GLU A 264 0.84 20.73 16.41
CA GLU A 264 2.01 21.60 16.20
C GLU A 264 3.03 21.03 15.19
N VAL A 265 3.09 19.71 15.02
CA VAL A 265 4.04 19.05 14.11
C VAL A 265 3.46 18.85 12.70
N ILE A 266 2.14 18.81 12.55
CA ILE A 266 1.46 18.53 11.27
C ILE A 266 1.03 19.81 10.54
N ASP A 267 0.87 20.93 11.25
CA ASP A 267 0.44 22.24 10.71
C ASP A 267 1.38 22.84 9.64
#